data_AF-A0A2E2LBB1-F1
#
_entry.id   AF-A0A2E2LBB1-F1
#
_cell.length_a   1.000
_cell.length_b   1.000
_cell.length_c   1.000
_cell.angle_alpha   90.00
_cell.angle_beta   90.00
_cell.angle_gamma   90.00
#
_symmetry.space_group_name_H-M   'P 1'
#
loop_
_entity.id
_entity.type
_entity.pdbx_description
1 polymer ?
#
loop_
_entity_poly.entity_id
_entity_poly.type
_entity_poly.pdbx_seq_one_letter_code
_entity_poly.pdbx_strand_id
1 'polypeptide(L)'
;MAGGRSGTPAGAQWGAVALVVVLAIVVGAVAYIAYDRANPDGGAQSAAPVPTFSLGVESASPTPTETSPDVAVAAREDDRFLSIGSGVWWRSTAGICGGDEPLVERSDDGGQSWTDVTGRYRDITAVAALDAFAETEAEMVVAVGEGCETQGWRTFTQGAFWEPYDDLVLSAARYISPADAGVVELPSGAIDAPCADARGLRAAGDVVALVCDAQAWVLDADGVTWTTLETDGAAAVAVDGADVIVAGVAADCAGIALTRFAGADPAQPAAAGCADEADVTAPTAIAVTGEGTAVWAGETLTTISG
;
A
#
# COMPACT_ATOMS: atom_id res chain seq x y z
N MET A 1 76.28 51.31 54.81
CA MET A 1 77.39 50.35 54.96
C MET A 1 76.93 49.21 55.84
N ALA A 2 77.49 48.01 55.61
CA ALA A 2 77.23 46.70 56.24
C ALA A 2 75.87 46.07 55.91
N GLY A 3 75.74 44.86 55.35
CA GLY A 3 76.70 43.79 55.07
C GLY A 3 76.33 42.50 55.81
N GLY A 4 76.06 41.42 55.06
CA GLY A 4 76.49 40.07 55.44
C GLY A 4 75.46 39.11 56.05
N ARG A 5 75.00 38.19 55.18
CA ARG A 5 74.79 36.74 55.35
C ARG A 5 74.02 36.20 56.57
N SER A 6 72.95 35.46 56.27
CA SER A 6 72.55 34.29 57.05
C SER A 6 71.73 33.33 56.19
N GLY A 7 72.18 32.07 56.13
CA GLY A 7 71.62 31.02 55.30
C GLY A 7 70.19 30.68 55.68
N THR A 8 69.36 30.42 54.66
CA THR A 8 68.01 29.92 54.87
C THR A 8 68.12 28.45 55.34
N PRO A 9 67.52 28.13 56.49
CA PRO A 9 67.74 26.86 57.17
C PRO A 9 67.07 25.73 56.41
N ALA A 10 67.78 24.61 56.27
CA ALA A 10 67.27 23.34 55.77
C ALA A 10 65.99 22.85 56.48
N GLY A 11 65.60 23.45 57.62
CA GLY A 11 64.40 23.09 58.38
C GLY A 11 63.05 23.38 57.69
N ALA A 12 62.95 24.37 56.80
CA ALA A 12 61.69 24.68 56.12
C ALA A 12 61.34 23.67 55.00
N GLN A 13 62.35 23.11 54.31
CA GLN A 13 62.15 22.05 53.33
C GLN A 13 61.74 20.73 53.98
N TRP A 14 62.32 20.37 55.14
CA TRP A 14 61.93 19.16 55.86
C TRP A 14 60.50 19.21 56.39
N GLY A 15 60.02 20.39 56.83
CA GLY A 15 58.61 20.57 57.24
C GLY A 15 57.62 20.38 56.09
N ALA A 16 57.93 20.93 54.92
CA ALA A 16 57.09 20.77 53.72
C ALA A 16 57.07 19.30 53.23
N VAL A 17 58.22 18.63 53.24
CA VAL A 17 58.30 17.20 52.87
C VAL A 17 57.53 16.33 53.86
N ALA A 18 57.65 16.59 55.17
CA ALA A 18 56.89 15.86 56.19
C ALA A 18 55.38 16.04 56.02
N LEU A 19 54.92 17.26 55.73
CA LEU A 19 53.51 17.54 55.47
C LEU A 19 52.98 16.76 54.25
N VAL A 20 53.73 16.76 53.14
CA VAL A 20 53.35 16.05 51.91
C VAL A 20 53.29 14.54 52.13
N VAL A 21 54.24 13.98 52.89
CA VAL A 21 54.25 12.55 53.24
C VAL A 21 53.02 12.20 54.09
N VAL A 22 52.70 13.01 55.10
CA VAL A 22 51.49 12.80 55.93
C VAL A 22 50.23 12.89 55.08
N LEU A 23 50.15 13.88 54.18
CA LEU A 23 49.00 14.03 53.29
C LEU A 23 48.83 12.83 52.35
N ALA A 24 49.93 12.31 51.79
CA ALA A 24 49.91 11.14 50.93
C ALA A 24 49.45 9.88 51.67
N ILE A 25 49.86 9.71 52.94
CA ILE A 25 49.39 8.60 53.79
C ILE A 25 47.88 8.72 54.05
N VAL A 26 47.39 9.92 54.37
CA VAL A 26 45.96 10.17 54.60
C VAL A 26 45.14 9.88 53.35
N VAL A 27 45.57 10.38 52.19
CA VAL A 27 44.88 10.13 50.91
C VAL A 27 44.89 8.64 50.57
N GLY A 28 46.02 7.95 50.78
CA GLY A 28 46.12 6.49 50.59
C GLY A 28 45.18 5.71 51.50
N ALA A 29 45.08 6.09 52.78
CA ALA A 29 44.17 5.45 53.73
C ALA A 29 42.70 5.68 53.36
N VAL A 30 42.33 6.89 52.95
CA VAL A 30 40.96 7.21 52.52
C VAL A 30 40.61 6.45 51.24
N ALA A 31 41.53 6.36 50.27
CA ALA A 31 41.34 5.60 49.05
C ALA A 31 41.16 4.10 49.34
N TYR A 32 41.95 3.54 50.27
CA TYR A 32 41.81 2.15 50.70
C TYR A 32 40.46 1.89 51.36
N ILE A 33 40.00 2.76 52.26
CA ILE A 33 38.68 2.63 52.92
C ILE A 33 37.54 2.74 51.90
N ALA A 34 37.68 3.61 50.89
CA ALA A 34 36.69 3.72 49.82
C ALA A 34 36.66 2.45 48.95
N TYR A 35 37.83 1.87 48.64
CA TYR A 35 37.95 0.64 47.89
C TYR A 35 37.36 -0.56 48.65
N ASP A 36 37.69 -0.71 49.93
CA ASP A 36 37.18 -1.78 50.79
C ASP A 36 35.64 -1.71 50.95
N ARG A 37 35.07 -0.50 50.99
CA ARG A 37 33.61 -0.32 50.96
C ARG A 37 32.97 -0.63 49.61
N ALA A 38 33.67 -0.40 48.50
CA ALA A 38 33.17 -0.67 47.15
C ALA A 38 33.30 -2.15 46.77
N ASN A 39 34.27 -2.85 47.35
CA ASN A 39 34.58 -4.25 47.10
C ASN A 39 34.64 -5.05 48.42
N PRO A 40 33.52 -5.17 49.15
CA PRO A 40 33.50 -6.02 50.34
C PRO A 40 33.84 -7.46 49.94
N ASP A 41 34.79 -8.08 50.64
CA ASP A 41 35.10 -9.50 50.49
C ASP A 41 33.81 -10.30 50.71
N GLY A 42 33.35 -10.95 49.65
CA GLY A 42 32.15 -11.79 49.63
C GLY A 42 32.35 -13.06 50.45
N GLY A 43 32.33 -12.93 51.77
CA GLY A 43 32.17 -14.06 52.68
C GLY A 43 30.82 -14.73 52.40
N ALA A 44 30.86 -16.00 52.01
CA ALA A 44 29.68 -16.81 51.76
C ALA A 44 28.78 -16.89 53.01
N GLN A 45 27.78 -16.00 53.08
CA GLN A 45 26.69 -16.12 54.02
C GLN A 45 25.70 -17.13 53.45
N SER A 46 25.55 -18.26 54.15
CA SER A 46 24.54 -19.27 53.85
C SER A 46 23.16 -18.60 53.84
N ALA A 47 22.50 -18.57 52.69
CA ALA A 47 21.19 -17.97 52.52
C ALA A 47 20.16 -18.72 53.39
N ALA A 48 19.51 -18.00 54.32
CA ALA A 48 18.30 -18.49 54.95
C ALA A 48 17.17 -18.57 53.89
N PRO A 49 16.24 -19.55 54.00
CA PRO A 49 15.17 -19.68 53.01
C PRO A 49 14.28 -18.44 53.02
N VAL A 50 14.12 -17.84 51.85
CA VAL A 50 13.25 -16.68 51.63
C VAL A 50 11.80 -17.17 51.71
N PRO A 51 10.90 -16.47 52.44
CA PRO A 51 9.49 -16.80 52.41
C PRO A 51 8.95 -16.59 51.00
N THR A 52 8.42 -17.65 50.40
CA THR A 52 7.77 -17.58 49.09
C THR A 52 6.45 -16.85 49.24
N PHE A 53 6.40 -15.58 48.85
CA PHE A 53 5.14 -14.93 48.52
C PHE A 53 4.85 -15.23 47.05
N SER A 54 3.83 -16.05 46.80
CA SER A 54 3.24 -16.18 45.47
C SER A 54 2.48 -14.90 45.17
N LEU A 55 3.17 -13.89 44.62
CA LEU A 55 2.51 -12.84 43.87
C LEU A 55 1.97 -13.51 42.61
N GLY A 56 0.65 -13.66 42.53
CA GLY A 56 -0.03 -14.04 41.31
C GLY A 56 0.25 -12.97 40.26
N VAL A 57 1.36 -13.10 39.55
CA VAL A 57 1.52 -12.46 38.24
C VAL A 57 0.59 -13.22 37.31
N GLU A 58 -0.61 -12.70 37.16
CA GLU A 58 -1.40 -12.93 35.97
C GLU A 58 -0.54 -12.43 34.81
N SER A 59 0.16 -13.36 34.16
CA SER A 59 0.75 -13.10 32.87
C SER A 59 -0.40 -12.63 32.00
N ALA A 60 -0.40 -11.36 31.59
CA ALA A 60 -1.33 -10.91 30.58
C ALA A 60 -1.17 -11.89 29.41
N SER A 61 -2.22 -12.68 29.17
CA SER A 61 -2.33 -13.45 27.94
C SER A 61 -2.07 -12.47 26.80
N PRO A 62 -1.30 -12.82 25.75
CA PRO A 62 -1.20 -11.92 24.62
C PRO A 62 -2.64 -11.68 24.20
N THR A 63 -3.05 -10.41 24.20
CA THR A 63 -4.28 -10.07 23.49
C THR A 63 -4.00 -10.51 22.06
N PRO A 64 -4.81 -11.39 21.46
CA PRO A 64 -4.61 -11.73 20.06
C PRO A 64 -4.57 -10.40 19.31
N THR A 65 -3.44 -10.10 18.65
CA THR A 65 -3.43 -9.06 17.64
C THR A 65 -4.50 -9.49 16.64
N GLU A 66 -5.54 -8.67 16.46
CA GLU A 66 -6.48 -8.89 15.36
C GLU A 66 -5.62 -9.00 14.09
N THR A 67 -5.57 -10.22 13.56
CA THR A 67 -4.97 -10.45 12.26
C THR A 67 -5.93 -9.78 11.31
N SER A 68 -5.49 -8.69 10.67
CA SER A 68 -6.25 -8.05 9.59
C SER A 68 -6.76 -9.16 8.67
N PRO A 69 -8.04 -9.16 8.27
CA PRO A 69 -8.57 -10.21 7.42
C PRO A 69 -7.64 -10.39 6.21
N ASP A 70 -7.20 -11.64 5.99
CA ASP A 70 -6.33 -12.00 4.89
C ASP A 70 -7.13 -11.81 3.60
N VAL A 71 -6.89 -10.70 2.90
CA VAL A 71 -7.49 -10.46 1.58
C VAL A 71 -6.78 -11.41 0.63
N ALA A 72 -7.45 -12.49 0.26
CA ALA A 72 -6.92 -13.42 -0.74
C ALA A 72 -6.67 -12.64 -2.04
N VAL A 73 -5.43 -12.66 -2.53
CA VAL A 73 -5.10 -12.08 -3.84
C VAL A 73 -5.76 -12.95 -4.90
N ALA A 74 -6.74 -12.37 -5.61
CA ALA A 74 -7.39 -13.04 -6.72
C ALA A 74 -6.38 -13.43 -7.82
N ALA A 75 -6.69 -14.49 -8.56
CA ALA A 75 -5.89 -14.84 -9.72
C ALA A 75 -5.92 -13.69 -10.74
N ARG A 76 -4.88 -13.52 -11.54
CA ARG A 76 -4.73 -12.33 -12.40
C ARG A 76 -5.76 -12.31 -13.52
N GLU A 77 -6.09 -13.47 -14.04
CA GLU A 77 -7.18 -13.71 -14.98
C GLU A 77 -8.56 -13.26 -14.44
N ASP A 78 -8.71 -13.17 -13.12
CA ASP A 78 -9.94 -12.73 -12.45
C ASP A 78 -9.97 -11.22 -12.15
N ASP A 79 -8.92 -10.46 -12.48
CA ASP A 79 -8.92 -9.00 -12.33
C ASP A 79 -10.12 -8.39 -13.05
N ARG A 80 -10.73 -7.35 -12.46
CA ARG A 80 -11.99 -6.79 -12.94
C ARG A 80 -11.84 -5.40 -13.51
N PHE A 81 -12.62 -5.15 -14.55
CA PHE A 81 -12.81 -3.85 -15.17
C PHE A 81 -14.27 -3.46 -15.07
N LEU A 82 -14.54 -2.22 -14.64
CA LEU A 82 -15.88 -1.64 -14.61
C LEU A 82 -15.76 -0.21 -15.11
N SER A 83 -16.54 0.12 -16.12
CA SER A 83 -16.56 1.44 -16.73
C SER A 83 -17.99 1.88 -17.00
N ILE A 84 -18.30 3.13 -16.63
CA ILE A 84 -19.67 3.65 -16.59
C ILE A 84 -19.78 4.75 -17.64
N GLY A 85 -20.43 4.44 -18.76
CA GLY A 85 -20.82 5.43 -19.76
C GLY A 85 -22.13 6.12 -19.36
N SER A 86 -22.47 7.21 -20.06
CA SER A 86 -23.70 7.97 -19.76
C SER A 86 -24.99 7.24 -20.17
N GLY A 87 -24.92 6.24 -21.06
CA GLY A 87 -26.06 5.41 -21.45
C GLY A 87 -25.83 3.91 -21.21
N VAL A 88 -24.59 3.45 -21.26
CA VAL A 88 -24.24 2.02 -21.20
C VAL A 88 -23.13 1.78 -20.18
N TRP A 89 -23.25 0.68 -19.43
CA TRP A 89 -22.20 0.23 -18.52
C TRP A 89 -21.44 -0.93 -19.14
N TRP A 90 -20.14 -0.99 -18.86
CA TRP A 90 -19.22 -1.98 -19.39
C TRP A 90 -18.48 -2.64 -18.26
N ARG A 91 -18.31 -3.95 -18.32
CA ARG A 91 -17.46 -4.68 -17.39
C ARG A 91 -16.67 -5.76 -18.09
N SER A 92 -15.56 -6.16 -17.49
CA SER A 92 -14.79 -7.30 -17.97
C SER A 92 -14.09 -8.05 -16.85
N THR A 93 -13.91 -9.35 -17.01
CA THR A 93 -12.78 -10.06 -16.39
C THR A 93 -11.54 -9.89 -17.27
N ALA A 94 -10.34 -9.97 -16.67
CA ALA A 94 -9.09 -9.73 -17.38
C ALA A 94 -8.73 -10.85 -18.35
N GLY A 95 -8.98 -12.10 -17.98
CA GLY A 95 -8.39 -13.24 -18.67
C GLY A 95 -6.87 -13.22 -18.64
N ILE A 96 -6.24 -14.17 -19.32
CA ILE A 96 -4.78 -14.21 -19.42
C ILE A 96 -4.31 -14.91 -20.69
N CYS A 97 -3.19 -14.40 -21.19
CA CYS A 97 -2.42 -15.01 -22.27
C CYS A 97 -2.15 -16.51 -22.08
N GLY A 98 -2.73 -17.33 -22.96
CA GLY A 98 -2.56 -18.80 -22.91
C GLY A 98 -3.29 -19.50 -21.76
N GLY A 99 -4.16 -18.78 -21.04
CA GLY A 99 -5.01 -19.32 -19.98
C GLY A 99 -6.49 -19.01 -20.23
N ASP A 100 -7.20 -18.60 -19.18
CA ASP A 100 -8.63 -18.32 -19.24
C ASP A 100 -8.94 -17.08 -20.09
N GLU A 101 -10.00 -17.17 -20.88
CA GLU A 101 -10.45 -16.09 -21.76
C GLU A 101 -11.16 -14.99 -20.94
N PRO A 102 -10.99 -13.69 -21.29
CA PRO A 102 -11.77 -12.63 -20.69
C PRO A 102 -13.25 -12.73 -21.08
N LEU A 103 -14.12 -12.24 -20.20
CA LEU A 103 -15.53 -12.01 -20.48
C LEU A 103 -15.80 -10.52 -20.48
N VAL A 104 -16.09 -9.95 -21.66
CA VAL A 104 -16.51 -8.54 -21.81
C VAL A 104 -18.02 -8.48 -21.91
N GLU A 105 -18.64 -7.70 -21.03
CA GLU A 105 -20.09 -7.56 -20.96
C GLU A 105 -20.53 -6.11 -20.97
N ARG A 106 -21.76 -5.91 -21.46
CA ARG A 106 -22.42 -4.62 -21.58
C ARG A 106 -23.78 -4.66 -20.90
N SER A 107 -24.17 -3.56 -20.25
CA SER A 107 -25.48 -3.39 -19.65
C SER A 107 -26.15 -2.09 -20.12
N ASP A 108 -27.43 -2.19 -20.46
CA ASP A 108 -28.31 -1.07 -20.86
C ASP A 108 -29.25 -0.62 -19.72
N ASP A 109 -29.15 -1.23 -18.54
CA ASP A 109 -30.11 -1.08 -17.44
C ASP A 109 -29.43 -0.81 -16.08
N GLY A 110 -28.26 -0.17 -16.11
CA GLY A 110 -27.52 0.21 -14.90
C GLY A 110 -26.95 -1.00 -14.15
N GLY A 111 -26.55 -2.04 -14.89
CA GLY A 111 -25.93 -3.24 -14.35
C GLY A 111 -26.88 -4.30 -13.81
N GLN A 112 -28.20 -4.17 -14.04
CA GLN A 112 -29.19 -5.18 -13.63
C GLN A 112 -29.11 -6.45 -14.49
N SER A 113 -28.84 -6.28 -15.79
CA SER A 113 -28.59 -7.37 -16.73
C SER A 113 -27.38 -7.08 -17.61
N TRP A 114 -26.74 -8.15 -18.08
CA TRP A 114 -25.49 -8.11 -18.81
C TRP A 114 -25.57 -8.96 -20.07
N THR A 115 -25.07 -8.41 -21.17
CA THR A 115 -24.95 -9.09 -22.46
C THR A 115 -23.48 -9.31 -22.76
N ASP A 116 -23.10 -10.56 -23.04
CA ASP A 116 -21.77 -10.91 -23.52
C ASP A 116 -21.52 -10.29 -24.91
N VAL A 117 -20.48 -9.48 -24.98
CA VAL A 117 -20.02 -8.76 -26.18
C VAL A 117 -18.52 -9.01 -26.41
N THR A 118 -18.00 -10.11 -25.88
CA THR A 118 -16.60 -10.52 -26.00
C THR A 118 -16.23 -10.67 -27.47
N GLY A 119 -15.15 -10.01 -27.90
CA GLY A 119 -14.67 -10.01 -29.28
C GLY A 119 -13.98 -11.30 -29.73
N ARG A 120 -14.55 -12.48 -29.41
CA ARG A 120 -13.97 -13.81 -29.65
C ARG A 120 -13.60 -14.10 -31.10
N TYR A 121 -14.33 -13.51 -32.05
CA TYR A 121 -14.06 -13.67 -33.49
C TYR A 121 -12.74 -13.00 -33.94
N ARG A 122 -12.03 -12.33 -33.03
CA ARG A 122 -10.69 -11.76 -33.22
C ARG A 122 -9.67 -12.33 -32.23
N ASP A 123 -9.97 -13.48 -31.63
CA ASP A 123 -9.06 -14.23 -30.75
C ASP A 123 -8.55 -13.41 -29.56
N ILE A 124 -9.43 -12.66 -28.88
CA ILE A 124 -9.11 -11.96 -27.63
C ILE A 124 -8.65 -12.97 -26.55
N THR A 125 -7.55 -12.67 -25.86
CA THR A 125 -6.98 -13.53 -24.81
C THR A 125 -6.82 -12.83 -23.47
N ALA A 126 -6.72 -11.50 -23.44
CA ALA A 126 -6.74 -10.72 -22.20
C ALA A 126 -7.26 -9.29 -22.44
N VAL A 127 -7.79 -8.67 -21.39
CA VAL A 127 -8.17 -7.26 -21.30
C VAL A 127 -7.26 -6.59 -20.29
N ALA A 128 -6.65 -5.47 -20.66
CA ALA A 128 -5.75 -4.68 -19.81
C ALA A 128 -6.31 -3.31 -19.45
N ALA A 129 -7.25 -2.80 -20.24
CA ALA A 129 -8.03 -1.59 -19.95
C ALA A 129 -9.38 -1.67 -20.67
N LEU A 130 -10.41 -1.03 -20.10
CA LEU A 130 -11.75 -0.95 -20.67
C LEU A 130 -12.39 0.37 -20.23
N ASP A 131 -12.71 1.22 -21.21
CA ASP A 131 -13.21 2.56 -20.97
C ASP A 131 -14.40 2.89 -21.88
N ALA A 132 -15.49 3.36 -21.27
CA ALA A 132 -16.55 4.04 -21.99
C ALA A 132 -16.06 5.44 -22.40
N PHE A 133 -16.06 5.76 -23.69
CA PHE A 133 -15.61 7.05 -24.19
C PHE A 133 -16.74 7.94 -24.73
N ALA A 134 -17.93 7.36 -24.90
CA ALA A 134 -19.14 8.07 -25.29
C ALA A 134 -20.38 7.43 -24.64
N GLU A 135 -21.58 7.80 -25.09
CA GLU A 135 -22.82 7.33 -24.47
C GLU A 135 -22.96 5.80 -24.53
N THR A 136 -22.62 5.21 -25.67
CA THR A 136 -22.84 3.78 -25.95
C THR A 136 -21.61 3.06 -26.47
N GLU A 137 -20.50 3.76 -26.62
CA GLU A 137 -19.27 3.28 -27.22
C GLU A 137 -18.18 3.08 -26.17
N ALA A 138 -17.35 2.07 -26.40
CA ALA A 138 -16.24 1.73 -25.52
C ALA A 138 -14.98 1.42 -26.32
N GLU A 139 -13.86 1.57 -25.65
CA GLU A 139 -12.54 1.18 -26.10
C GLU A 139 -11.88 0.29 -25.06
N MET A 140 -10.93 -0.51 -25.52
CA MET A 140 -10.17 -1.40 -24.65
C MET A 140 -8.77 -1.65 -25.19
N VAL A 141 -7.85 -1.92 -24.27
CA VAL A 141 -6.55 -2.50 -24.60
C VAL A 141 -6.63 -3.99 -24.33
N VAL A 142 -6.22 -4.79 -25.31
CA VAL A 142 -6.36 -6.25 -25.27
C VAL A 142 -5.08 -6.93 -25.73
N ALA A 143 -4.89 -8.17 -25.26
CA ALA A 143 -3.98 -9.12 -25.89
C ALA A 143 -4.77 -10.04 -26.83
N VAL A 144 -4.16 -10.39 -27.97
CA VAL A 144 -4.81 -11.20 -29.01
C VAL A 144 -3.93 -12.35 -29.47
N GLY A 145 -4.59 -13.48 -29.78
CA GLY A 145 -3.97 -14.69 -30.29
C GLY A 145 -2.98 -15.35 -29.34
N GLU A 146 -2.36 -16.44 -29.81
CA GLU A 146 -1.37 -17.22 -29.03
C GLU A 146 -0.09 -16.43 -28.73
N GLY A 147 0.22 -15.43 -29.56
CA GLY A 147 1.38 -14.56 -29.39
C GLY A 147 1.18 -13.41 -28.41
N CYS A 148 -0.05 -13.21 -27.93
CA CYS A 148 -0.42 -12.11 -27.04
C CYS A 148 0.02 -10.73 -27.55
N GLU A 149 -0.24 -10.50 -28.83
CA GLU A 149 -0.02 -9.19 -29.41
C GLU A 149 -0.97 -8.18 -28.75
N THR A 150 -0.43 -7.07 -28.26
CA THR A 150 -1.24 -6.02 -27.66
C THR A 150 -1.87 -5.17 -28.76
N GLN A 151 -3.19 -4.98 -28.70
CA GLN A 151 -3.96 -4.14 -29.63
C GLN A 151 -4.89 -3.23 -28.85
N GLY A 152 -5.21 -2.08 -29.44
CA GLY A 152 -6.24 -1.19 -28.95
C GLY A 152 -7.51 -1.35 -29.78
N TRP A 153 -8.62 -1.73 -29.18
CA TRP A 153 -9.89 -1.95 -29.88
C TRP A 153 -10.93 -0.89 -29.52
N ARG A 154 -11.82 -0.59 -30.47
CA ARG A 154 -13.03 0.22 -30.23
C ARG A 154 -14.27 -0.44 -30.78
N THR A 155 -15.42 -0.10 -30.20
CA THR A 155 -16.73 -0.43 -30.75
C THR A 155 -17.57 0.83 -30.94
N PHE A 156 -18.17 0.95 -32.13
CA PHE A 156 -19.25 1.91 -32.43
C PHE A 156 -20.61 1.21 -32.60
N THR A 157 -20.65 -0.09 -32.29
CA THR A 157 -21.81 -0.96 -32.48
C THR A 157 -22.22 -1.61 -31.16
N GLN A 158 -21.90 -0.95 -30.04
CA GLN A 158 -22.29 -1.38 -28.71
C GLN A 158 -21.79 -2.81 -28.41
N GLY A 159 -20.57 -3.12 -28.82
CA GLY A 159 -19.90 -4.40 -28.57
C GLY A 159 -20.24 -5.51 -29.57
N ALA A 160 -21.19 -5.30 -30.49
CA ALA A 160 -21.48 -6.28 -31.54
C ALA A 160 -20.25 -6.52 -32.44
N PHE A 161 -19.53 -5.45 -32.76
CA PHE A 161 -18.26 -5.47 -33.48
C PHE A 161 -17.23 -4.55 -32.82
N TRP A 162 -16.00 -5.03 -32.78
CA TRP A 162 -14.78 -4.46 -32.26
C TRP A 162 -13.78 -4.42 -33.40
N GLU A 163 -13.08 -3.31 -33.51
CA GLU A 163 -12.10 -3.09 -34.56
C GLU A 163 -10.81 -2.55 -33.95
N PRO A 164 -9.63 -2.92 -34.50
CA PRO A 164 -8.37 -2.34 -34.09
C PRO A 164 -8.28 -0.87 -34.47
N TYR A 165 -7.83 -0.06 -33.51
CA TYR A 165 -7.59 1.36 -33.61
C TYR A 165 -6.31 1.71 -32.84
N ASP A 166 -5.24 0.95 -33.06
CA ASP A 166 -3.99 1.02 -32.28
C ASP A 166 -3.42 2.44 -32.20
N ASP A 167 -3.35 3.15 -33.34
CA ASP A 167 -2.82 4.52 -33.42
C ASP A 167 -3.55 5.52 -32.50
N LEU A 168 -4.81 5.24 -32.16
CA LEU A 168 -5.65 6.15 -31.37
C LEU A 168 -5.81 5.65 -29.93
N VAL A 169 -6.00 4.35 -29.75
CA VAL A 169 -6.23 3.74 -28.44
C VAL A 169 -4.90 3.57 -27.71
N LEU A 170 -3.92 2.87 -28.31
CA LEU A 170 -2.64 2.59 -27.63
C LEU A 170 -1.80 3.85 -27.41
N SER A 171 -1.92 4.86 -28.28
CA SER A 171 -1.17 6.12 -28.13
C SER A 171 -1.62 6.99 -26.95
N ALA A 172 -2.85 6.78 -26.45
CA ALA A 172 -3.42 7.52 -25.32
C ALA A 172 -3.62 6.66 -24.07
N ALA A 173 -3.62 5.33 -24.23
CA ALA A 173 -3.90 4.39 -23.17
C ALA A 173 -2.83 4.39 -22.08
N ARG A 174 -3.29 4.07 -20.87
CA ARG A 174 -2.47 3.82 -19.69
C ARG A 174 -2.94 2.49 -19.12
N TYR A 175 -2.07 1.50 -19.08
CA TYR A 175 -2.46 0.14 -18.72
C TYR A 175 -1.28 -0.64 -18.16
N ILE A 176 -1.57 -1.67 -17.38
CA ILE A 176 -0.56 -2.63 -16.94
C ILE A 176 -0.30 -3.59 -18.11
N SER A 177 0.97 -3.83 -18.44
CA SER A 177 1.32 -4.68 -19.57
C SER A 177 0.73 -6.10 -19.41
N PRO A 178 0.02 -6.62 -20.43
CA PRO A 178 -0.47 -8.01 -20.42
C PRO A 178 0.66 -9.04 -20.30
N ALA A 179 1.87 -8.69 -20.74
CA ALA A 179 3.03 -9.58 -20.72
C ALA A 179 3.83 -9.51 -19.40
N ASP A 180 3.72 -8.41 -18.65
CA ASP A 180 4.45 -8.18 -17.41
C ASP A 180 3.66 -7.26 -16.45
N ALA A 181 3.23 -7.78 -15.28
CA ALA A 181 2.51 -6.95 -14.31
C ALA A 181 3.40 -5.90 -13.60
N GLY A 182 4.72 -6.06 -13.67
CA GLY A 182 5.65 -5.09 -13.12
C GLY A 182 5.80 -3.84 -13.99
N VAL A 183 5.13 -3.77 -15.15
CA VAL A 183 5.29 -2.69 -16.13
C VAL A 183 3.95 -1.98 -16.36
N VAL A 184 3.96 -0.66 -16.24
CA VAL A 184 2.87 0.22 -16.65
C VAL A 184 3.25 0.90 -17.95
N GLU A 185 2.43 0.71 -18.98
CA GLU A 185 2.55 1.39 -20.26
C GLU A 185 1.85 2.75 -20.18
N LEU A 186 2.57 3.82 -20.50
CA LEU A 186 2.06 5.19 -20.57
C LEU A 186 2.33 5.77 -21.97
N PRO A 187 1.60 6.83 -22.38
CA PRO A 187 1.89 7.54 -23.62
C PRO A 187 3.32 8.12 -23.70
N SER A 188 3.93 8.42 -22.55
CA SER A 188 5.32 8.89 -22.42
C SER A 188 6.36 7.77 -22.49
N GLY A 189 5.93 6.51 -22.44
CA GLY A 189 6.77 5.32 -22.38
C GLY A 189 6.48 4.45 -21.14
N ALA A 190 6.96 3.22 -21.19
CA ALA A 190 6.84 2.26 -20.08
C ALA A 190 7.60 2.72 -18.83
N ILE A 191 7.02 2.49 -17.66
CA ILE A 191 7.65 2.66 -16.35
C ILE A 191 7.44 1.41 -15.49
N ASP A 192 8.27 1.26 -14.46
CA ASP A 192 8.09 0.20 -13.46
C ASP A 192 6.87 0.51 -12.57
N ALA A 193 6.06 -0.53 -12.30
CA ALA A 193 5.01 -0.49 -11.30
C ALA A 193 5.62 -0.58 -9.87
N PRO A 194 4.87 -0.22 -8.81
CA PRO A 194 5.38 -0.30 -7.43
C PRO A 194 5.73 -1.71 -6.94
N CYS A 195 5.21 -2.75 -7.59
CA CYS A 195 5.52 -4.17 -7.34
C CYS A 195 5.45 -4.98 -8.63
N ALA A 196 5.89 -6.24 -8.56
CA ALA A 196 5.91 -7.16 -9.70
C ALA A 196 4.51 -7.66 -10.14
N ASP A 197 3.49 -7.44 -9.32
CA ASP A 197 2.13 -7.93 -9.53
C ASP A 197 1.10 -6.79 -9.36
N ALA A 198 1.29 -5.69 -10.12
CA ALA A 198 0.36 -4.58 -10.11
C ALA A 198 -0.97 -4.94 -10.77
N ARG A 199 -2.06 -4.35 -10.27
CA ARG A 199 -3.44 -4.71 -10.61
C ARG A 199 -4.34 -3.49 -10.66
N GLY A 200 -5.50 -3.66 -11.31
CA GLY A 200 -6.61 -2.72 -11.19
C GLY A 200 -6.30 -1.27 -11.58
N LEU A 201 -5.37 -1.05 -12.52
CA LEU A 201 -5.02 0.31 -12.95
C LEU A 201 -6.26 1.04 -13.50
N ARG A 202 -6.44 2.28 -13.04
CA ARG A 202 -7.43 3.23 -13.56
C ARG A 202 -6.77 4.56 -13.86
N ALA A 203 -7.18 5.16 -14.96
CA ALA A 203 -6.65 6.43 -15.37
C ALA A 203 -7.74 7.32 -15.98
N ALA A 204 -7.81 8.57 -15.55
CA ALA A 204 -8.70 9.57 -16.13
C ALA A 204 -8.05 10.95 -16.01
N GLY A 205 -8.13 11.76 -17.07
CA GLY A 205 -7.36 13.00 -17.16
C GLY A 205 -5.87 12.74 -16.93
N ASP A 206 -5.26 13.46 -15.99
CA ASP A 206 -3.85 13.32 -15.60
C ASP A 206 -3.63 12.36 -14.43
N VAL A 207 -4.70 11.78 -13.85
CA VAL A 207 -4.59 10.86 -12.71
C VAL A 207 -4.41 9.43 -13.22
N VAL A 208 -3.42 8.73 -12.65
CA VAL A 208 -3.22 7.29 -12.83
C VAL A 208 -3.09 6.68 -11.44
N ALA A 209 -3.94 5.71 -11.14
CA ALA A 209 -3.90 4.98 -9.87
C ALA A 209 -3.95 3.47 -10.14
N LEU A 210 -3.36 2.69 -9.25
CA LEU A 210 -3.38 1.23 -9.30
C LEU A 210 -3.39 0.63 -7.90
N VAL A 211 -3.58 -0.69 -7.83
CA VAL A 211 -3.40 -1.48 -6.62
C VAL A 211 -2.15 -2.34 -6.76
N CYS A 212 -1.36 -2.40 -5.70
CA CYS A 212 -0.15 -3.19 -5.64
C CYS A 212 0.11 -3.61 -4.19
N ASP A 213 0.33 -4.91 -3.96
CA ASP A 213 0.53 -5.51 -2.63
C ASP A 213 -0.56 -5.09 -1.60
N ALA A 214 -1.82 -5.09 -2.04
CA ALA A 214 -2.98 -4.64 -1.26
C ALA A 214 -2.89 -3.18 -0.74
N GLN A 215 -2.13 -2.34 -1.43
CA GLN A 215 -2.03 -0.90 -1.21
C GLN A 215 -2.43 -0.15 -2.48
N ALA A 216 -3.11 0.99 -2.33
CA ALA A 216 -3.41 1.88 -3.43
C ALA A 216 -2.24 2.83 -3.69
N TRP A 217 -1.93 3.06 -4.96
CA TRP A 217 -0.87 3.95 -5.40
C TRP A 217 -1.39 4.94 -6.44
N VAL A 218 -0.88 6.16 -6.40
CA VAL A 218 -1.10 7.18 -7.42
C VAL A 218 0.23 7.61 -8.03
N LEU A 219 0.24 7.79 -9.35
CA LEU A 219 1.39 8.31 -10.08
C LEU A 219 1.40 9.84 -10.01
N ASP A 220 2.57 10.42 -9.79
CA ASP A 220 2.73 11.87 -9.85
C ASP A 220 2.44 12.45 -11.25
N ALA A 221 2.20 13.75 -11.31
CA ALA A 221 1.87 14.44 -12.57
C ALA A 221 3.02 14.41 -13.60
N ASP A 222 4.25 14.18 -13.16
CA ASP A 222 5.42 14.04 -14.04
C ASP A 222 5.49 12.63 -14.67
N GLY A 223 4.70 11.67 -14.18
CA GLY A 223 4.60 10.31 -14.72
C GLY A 223 5.76 9.42 -14.32
N VAL A 224 6.39 9.65 -13.17
CA VAL A 224 7.65 8.99 -12.77
C VAL A 224 7.57 8.38 -11.37
N THR A 225 6.93 9.05 -10.40
CA THR A 225 6.98 8.64 -9.00
C THR A 225 5.63 8.15 -8.52
N TRP A 226 5.61 6.94 -7.97
CA TRP A 226 4.44 6.39 -7.28
C TRP A 226 4.40 6.84 -5.82
N THR A 227 3.24 7.27 -5.35
CA THR A 227 2.96 7.63 -3.96
C THR A 227 1.82 6.78 -3.41
N THR A 228 1.93 6.32 -2.17
CA THR A 228 0.89 5.52 -1.53
C THR A 228 -0.32 6.36 -1.12
N LEU A 229 -1.51 5.80 -1.30
CA LEU A 229 -2.76 6.26 -0.69
C LEU A 229 -3.09 5.29 0.44
N GLU A 230 -2.62 5.60 1.65
CA GLU A 230 -2.66 4.70 2.79
C GLU A 230 -4.11 4.25 3.10
N THR A 231 -4.38 2.98 2.82
CA THR A 231 -5.63 2.30 3.12
C THR A 231 -5.33 0.88 3.56
N ASP A 232 -6.20 0.30 4.40
CA ASP A 232 -6.04 -1.10 4.77
C ASP A 232 -6.63 -1.98 3.66
N GLY A 233 -5.84 -2.93 3.15
CA GLY A 233 -6.30 -3.98 2.24
C GLY A 233 -6.97 -3.46 0.96
N ALA A 234 -6.32 -2.54 0.24
CA ALA A 234 -6.84 -2.01 -1.02
C ALA A 234 -7.08 -3.14 -2.03
N ALA A 235 -8.32 -3.23 -2.51
CA ALA A 235 -8.77 -4.23 -3.48
C ALA A 235 -9.01 -3.62 -4.87
N ALA A 236 -9.43 -2.37 -4.96
CA ALA A 236 -9.65 -1.68 -6.23
C ALA A 236 -9.53 -0.16 -6.09
N VAL A 237 -9.31 0.53 -7.21
CA VAL A 237 -9.33 1.99 -7.31
C VAL A 237 -10.28 2.46 -8.40
N ALA A 238 -10.77 3.69 -8.28
CA ALA A 238 -11.45 4.45 -9.32
C ALA A 238 -10.98 5.91 -9.29
N VAL A 239 -11.07 6.59 -10.44
CA VAL A 239 -10.74 8.01 -10.57
C VAL A 239 -12.02 8.81 -10.79
N ASP A 240 -12.20 9.87 -10.01
CA ASP A 240 -13.33 10.81 -10.08
C ASP A 240 -12.81 12.24 -10.32
N GLY A 241 -12.65 12.62 -11.59
CA GLY A 241 -11.98 13.87 -11.94
C GLY A 241 -10.53 13.87 -11.46
N ALA A 242 -10.23 14.64 -10.41
CA ALA A 242 -8.90 14.68 -9.79
C ALA A 242 -8.79 13.81 -8.52
N ASP A 243 -9.91 13.29 -8.02
CA ASP A 243 -9.95 12.47 -6.81
C ASP A 243 -9.69 11.00 -7.15
N VAL A 244 -9.16 10.26 -6.17
CA VAL A 244 -9.06 8.80 -6.24
C VAL A 244 -9.95 8.20 -5.16
N ILE A 245 -10.80 7.26 -5.54
CA ILE A 245 -11.57 6.44 -4.61
C ILE A 245 -10.87 5.09 -4.53
N VAL A 246 -10.62 4.63 -3.30
CA VAL A 246 -10.03 3.34 -2.99
C VAL A 246 -11.09 2.48 -2.31
N ALA A 247 -11.28 1.28 -2.83
CA ALA A 247 -12.02 0.21 -2.18
C ALA A 247 -11.06 -0.66 -1.38
N GLY A 248 -11.32 -0.85 -0.09
CA GLY A 248 -10.50 -1.68 0.80
C GLY A 248 -11.29 -2.15 2.02
N VAL A 249 -10.60 -2.37 3.14
CA VAL A 249 -11.22 -2.74 4.42
C VAL A 249 -11.17 -1.57 5.42
N ALA A 250 -12.14 -1.52 6.32
CA ALA A 250 -12.14 -0.58 7.43
C ALA A 250 -12.81 -1.22 8.65
N ALA A 251 -12.39 -0.84 9.86
CA ALA A 251 -12.90 -1.44 11.10
C ALA A 251 -14.41 -1.22 11.33
N ASP A 252 -14.98 -0.17 10.74
CA ASP A 252 -16.38 0.22 10.83
C ASP A 252 -17.22 -0.24 9.62
N CYS A 253 -16.64 -1.02 8.70
CA CYS A 253 -17.33 -1.57 7.53
C CYS A 253 -17.20 -3.09 7.51
N ALA A 254 -18.34 -3.81 7.47
CA ALA A 254 -18.33 -5.28 7.47
C ALA A 254 -17.85 -5.87 6.14
N GLY A 255 -18.02 -5.13 5.05
CA GLY A 255 -17.61 -5.52 3.70
C GLY A 255 -16.56 -4.55 3.14
N ILE A 256 -16.79 -4.08 1.93
CA ILE A 256 -15.84 -3.20 1.22
C ILE A 256 -16.07 -1.74 1.61
N ALA A 257 -15.08 -1.13 2.24
CA ALA A 257 -15.06 0.28 2.59
C ALA A 257 -14.57 1.12 1.40
N LEU A 258 -15.19 2.29 1.20
CA LEU A 258 -14.77 3.26 0.20
C LEU A 258 -14.11 4.45 0.89
N THR A 259 -12.88 4.77 0.50
CA THR A 259 -12.15 5.95 0.96
C THR A 259 -11.84 6.84 -0.23
N ARG A 260 -12.25 8.10 -0.18
CA ARG A 260 -11.92 9.11 -1.19
C ARG A 260 -10.71 9.92 -0.74
N PHE A 261 -9.76 10.10 -1.65
CA PHE A 261 -8.60 10.98 -1.52
C PHE A 261 -8.80 12.19 -2.44
N ALA A 262 -9.10 13.34 -1.85
CA ALA A 262 -9.37 14.57 -2.59
C ALA A 262 -8.11 15.03 -3.32
N GLY A 263 -8.21 15.29 -4.63
CA GLY A 263 -7.07 15.63 -5.48
C GLY A 263 -5.97 14.56 -5.52
N ALA A 264 -6.32 13.31 -5.20
CA ALA A 264 -5.38 12.21 -5.00
C ALA A 264 -4.28 12.50 -3.95
N ASP A 265 -4.56 13.39 -2.99
CA ASP A 265 -3.64 13.75 -1.91
C ASP A 265 -3.69 12.70 -0.78
N PRO A 266 -2.58 11.99 -0.49
CA PRO A 266 -2.52 11.02 0.61
C PRO A 266 -2.87 11.61 1.98
N ALA A 267 -2.75 12.93 2.16
CA ALA A 267 -3.07 13.61 3.41
C ALA A 267 -4.56 13.94 3.58
N GLN A 268 -5.41 13.66 2.58
CA GLN A 268 -6.84 14.00 2.59
C GLN A 268 -7.77 12.79 2.40
N PRO A 269 -7.64 11.71 3.22
CA PRO A 269 -8.60 10.62 3.19
C PRO A 269 -9.93 11.04 3.82
N ALA A 270 -11.03 10.66 3.17
CA ALA A 270 -12.39 10.82 3.69
C ALA A 270 -13.19 9.54 3.43
N ALA A 271 -13.94 9.07 4.44
CA ALA A 271 -14.87 7.97 4.26
C ALA A 271 -15.94 8.35 3.21
N ALA A 272 -16.12 7.49 2.21
CA ALA A 272 -17.02 7.69 1.08
C ALA A 272 -18.18 6.68 1.03
N GLY A 273 -18.18 5.70 1.93
CA GLY A 273 -19.28 4.75 2.09
C GLY A 273 -18.81 3.33 2.41
N CYS A 274 -19.76 2.42 2.58
CA CYS A 274 -19.49 1.01 2.89
C CYS A 274 -20.48 0.12 2.12
N ALA A 275 -19.96 -0.92 1.48
CA ALA A 275 -20.73 -2.02 0.90
C ALA A 275 -20.73 -3.20 1.87
N ASP A 276 -21.59 -3.17 2.89
CA ASP A 276 -21.58 -4.11 4.03
C ASP A 276 -21.70 -5.59 3.64
N GLU A 277 -22.36 -5.90 2.53
CA GLU A 277 -22.61 -7.26 2.07
C GLU A 277 -21.59 -7.75 1.02
N ALA A 278 -20.64 -6.90 0.62
CA ALA A 278 -19.64 -7.25 -0.38
C ALA A 278 -18.54 -8.15 0.22
N ASP A 279 -18.19 -9.21 -0.49
CA ASP A 279 -17.12 -10.12 -0.10
C ASP A 279 -15.75 -9.46 -0.35
N VAL A 280 -15.05 -9.14 0.74
CA VAL A 280 -13.73 -8.51 0.73
C VAL A 280 -12.63 -9.39 0.14
N THR A 281 -12.87 -10.68 -0.04
CA THR A 281 -11.92 -11.62 -0.63
C THR A 281 -12.16 -11.90 -2.11
N ALA A 282 -13.29 -11.40 -2.65
CA ALA A 282 -13.61 -11.59 -4.05
C ALA A 282 -12.90 -10.54 -4.93
N PRO A 283 -12.56 -10.89 -6.19
CA PRO A 283 -12.03 -9.90 -7.12
C PRO A 283 -13.04 -8.76 -7.27
N THR A 284 -12.52 -7.53 -7.21
CA THR A 284 -13.31 -6.32 -7.06
C THR A 284 -12.96 -5.29 -8.13
N ALA A 285 -13.98 -4.60 -8.67
CA ALA A 285 -13.82 -3.35 -9.39
C ALA A 285 -14.80 -2.31 -8.86
N ILE A 286 -14.37 -1.05 -8.86
CA ILE A 286 -15.23 0.09 -8.56
C ILE A 286 -15.25 1.07 -9.72
N ALA A 287 -16.35 1.80 -9.85
CA ALA A 287 -16.47 2.88 -10.81
C ALA A 287 -17.42 3.97 -10.30
N VAL A 288 -17.13 5.21 -10.67
CA VAL A 288 -17.95 6.36 -10.30
C VAL A 288 -19.18 6.41 -11.20
N THR A 289 -20.32 6.71 -10.62
CA THR A 289 -21.61 6.90 -11.30
C THR A 289 -22.14 8.30 -10.97
N GLY A 290 -23.21 8.73 -11.64
CA GLY A 290 -23.90 9.97 -11.29
C GLY A 290 -24.57 9.96 -9.91
N GLU A 291 -24.74 8.80 -9.28
CA GLU A 291 -25.48 8.61 -8.02
C GLU A 291 -24.57 8.22 -6.84
N GLY A 292 -23.28 7.97 -7.09
CA GLY A 292 -22.33 7.45 -6.11
C GLY A 292 -21.28 6.52 -6.75
N THR A 293 -20.85 5.49 -6.03
CA THR A 293 -19.83 4.55 -6.52
C THR A 293 -20.42 3.16 -6.68
N ALA A 294 -20.34 2.61 -7.89
CA ALA A 294 -20.66 1.21 -8.15
C ALA A 294 -19.51 0.32 -7.67
N VAL A 295 -19.85 -0.75 -6.95
CA VAL A 295 -18.94 -1.77 -6.42
C VAL A 295 -19.35 -3.12 -6.97
N TRP A 296 -18.47 -3.71 -7.78
CA TRP A 296 -18.61 -5.04 -8.34
C TRP A 296 -17.62 -5.98 -7.66
N ALA A 297 -18.11 -6.82 -6.75
CA ALA A 297 -17.31 -7.78 -6.00
C ALA A 297 -17.90 -9.18 -6.16
N GLY A 298 -17.13 -10.10 -6.74
CA GLY A 298 -17.62 -11.45 -7.04
C GLY A 298 -18.82 -11.42 -8.00
N GLU A 299 -19.96 -11.93 -7.59
CA GLU A 299 -21.20 -11.90 -8.38
C GLU A 299 -22.07 -10.67 -8.06
N THR A 300 -21.75 -9.92 -7.02
CA THR A 300 -22.57 -8.82 -6.51
C THR A 300 -22.15 -7.50 -7.14
N LEU A 301 -23.15 -6.75 -7.64
CA LEU A 301 -23.00 -5.35 -8.04
C LEU A 301 -23.93 -4.51 -7.18
N THR A 302 -23.37 -3.55 -6.46
CA THR A 302 -24.12 -2.60 -5.63
C THR A 302 -23.67 -1.18 -5.91
N THR A 303 -24.52 -0.18 -5.68
CA THR A 303 -24.16 1.23 -5.78
C THR A 303 -24.26 1.87 -4.41
N ILE A 304 -23.17 2.46 -3.96
CA ILE A 304 -23.07 3.16 -2.69
C ILE A 304 -23.27 4.64 -2.96
N SER A 305 -24.35 5.20 -2.42
CA SER A 305 -24.64 6.63 -2.50
C SER A 305 -23.59 7.42 -1.73
N GLY A 306 -23.08 8.50 -2.33
CA GLY A 306 -22.17 9.46 -1.69
C GLY A 306 -22.87 10.49 -0.82
#